data_AF-A0A6A4GZX2-F1
#
_entry.id   AF-A0A6A4GZX2-F1
#
_cell.length_a   1.000
_cell.length_b   1.000
_cell.length_c   1.000
_cell.angle_alpha   90.00
_cell.angle_beta   90.00
_cell.angle_gamma   90.00
#
_symmetry.space_group_name_H-M   'P 1'
#
loop_
_entity.id
_entity.type
_entity.pdbx_description
1 polymer ?
#
loop_
_entity_poly.entity_id
_entity_poly.type
_entity_poly.pdbx_seq_one_letter_code
_entity_poly.pdbx_strand_id
1 'polypeptide(L)'
;MYPFVALACLVSLLPSVLVAADQALTLAQITSPTNGTDILPGETFPFDYRTMGDLNSGVSSYTCTCWYFTGPVEGFQATPYFATGHLIGAFSLGNYSDLDSDYPSLPSRLTMPYFSVLPGNGEGESVSNQPVFIGCMEEYGYDAKQSVGSLMSFCYIQIMYNGTDGN
;
A
#
# COMPACT_ATOMS: atom_id res chain seq x y z
N MET A 1 33.38 -66.82 -39.30
CA MET A 1 32.74 -66.56 -37.99
C MET A 1 33.19 -65.18 -37.52
N TYR A 2 32.33 -64.17 -37.60
CA TYR A 2 32.53 -62.84 -37.02
C TYR A 2 31.21 -62.44 -36.33
N PRO A 3 31.21 -61.98 -35.07
CA PRO A 3 29.99 -61.44 -34.49
C PRO A 3 29.88 -59.95 -34.83
N PHE A 4 28.72 -59.58 -35.36
CA PHE A 4 28.26 -58.19 -35.48
C PHE A 4 28.01 -57.63 -34.07
N VAL A 5 28.70 -56.57 -33.69
CA VAL A 5 28.40 -55.79 -32.47
C VAL A 5 27.47 -54.64 -32.87
N ALA A 6 26.20 -54.74 -32.50
CA ALA A 6 25.23 -53.65 -32.65
C ALA A 6 25.39 -52.68 -31.48
N LEU A 7 25.95 -51.51 -31.73
CA LEU A 7 26.08 -50.42 -30.78
C LEU A 7 24.76 -49.62 -30.76
N ALA A 8 23.90 -49.88 -29.78
CA ALA A 8 22.69 -49.10 -29.55
C ALA A 8 23.07 -47.76 -28.89
N CYS A 9 22.95 -46.67 -29.64
CA CYS A 9 23.16 -45.32 -29.15
C CYS A 9 21.92 -44.88 -28.35
N LEU A 10 22.03 -44.91 -27.02
CA LEU A 10 20.97 -44.49 -26.10
C LEU A 10 21.01 -42.96 -25.98
N VAL A 11 20.19 -42.27 -26.78
CA VAL A 11 20.01 -40.81 -26.64
C VAL A 11 19.09 -40.55 -25.45
N SER A 12 19.67 -40.18 -24.31
CA SER A 12 18.92 -39.80 -23.11
C SER A 12 18.32 -38.39 -23.27
N LEU A 13 17.02 -38.32 -23.53
CA LEU A 13 16.23 -37.08 -23.45
C LEU A 13 16.08 -36.68 -21.97
N LEU A 14 16.82 -35.66 -21.53
CA LEU A 14 16.58 -35.00 -20.24
C LEU A 14 15.41 -34.02 -20.39
N PRO A 15 14.33 -34.15 -19.60
CA PRO A 15 13.29 -33.12 -19.57
C PRO A 15 13.87 -31.87 -18.89
N SER A 16 13.87 -30.75 -19.62
CA SER A 16 14.19 -29.43 -19.07
C SER A 16 13.00 -28.98 -18.21
N VAL A 17 13.14 -29.07 -16.89
CA VAL A 17 12.15 -28.51 -15.96
C VAL A 17 12.33 -26.99 -15.97
N LEU A 18 11.48 -26.28 -16.71
CA LEU A 18 11.32 -24.84 -16.56
C LEU A 18 10.66 -24.59 -15.20
N VAL A 19 11.47 -24.20 -14.21
CA VAL A 19 10.95 -23.60 -12.98
C VAL A 19 10.50 -22.19 -13.34
N ALA A 20 9.18 -21.96 -13.30
CA ALA A 20 8.65 -20.60 -13.35
C ALA A 20 9.16 -19.85 -12.11
N ALA A 21 9.92 -18.79 -12.31
CA ALA A 21 10.28 -17.88 -11.23
C ALA A 21 9.02 -17.11 -10.82
N ASP A 22 8.52 -17.35 -9.61
CA ASP A 22 7.52 -16.50 -9.00
C ASP A 22 8.16 -15.13 -8.77
N GLN A 23 7.74 -14.12 -9.53
CA GLN A 23 8.25 -12.76 -9.34
C GLN A 23 7.72 -12.25 -8.01
N ALA A 24 8.62 -11.92 -7.08
CA ALA A 24 8.22 -11.38 -5.79
C ALA A 24 7.50 -10.04 -6.02
N LEU A 25 6.22 -10.00 -5.66
CA LEU A 25 5.42 -8.77 -5.74
C LEU A 25 6.04 -7.68 -4.87
N THR A 26 6.18 -6.49 -5.44
CA THR A 26 6.58 -5.31 -4.69
C THR A 26 5.37 -4.80 -3.91
N LEU A 27 5.48 -4.77 -2.58
CA LEU A 27 4.36 -4.35 -1.72
C LEU A 27 4.19 -2.82 -1.73
N ALA A 28 2.94 -2.39 -1.64
CA ALA A 28 2.59 -1.00 -1.41
C ALA A 28 3.25 -0.48 -0.12
N GLN A 29 3.72 0.76 -0.17
CA GLN A 29 4.50 1.34 0.93
C GLN A 29 4.41 2.86 0.93
N ILE A 30 4.19 3.44 2.12
CA ILE A 30 4.44 4.87 2.35
C ILE A 30 5.94 5.06 2.56
N THR A 31 6.60 5.79 1.67
CA THR A 31 8.05 6.04 1.72
C THR A 31 8.41 7.39 2.32
N SER A 32 7.46 8.33 2.33
CA SER A 32 7.55 9.58 3.08
C SER A 32 6.19 9.92 3.68
N PRO A 33 6.11 10.38 4.95
CA PRO A 33 7.22 10.56 5.89
C PRO A 33 7.81 9.22 6.36
N THR A 34 8.96 9.27 7.03
CA THR A 34 9.53 8.08 7.69
C THR A 34 8.77 7.76 8.98
N ASN A 35 8.86 6.51 9.42
CA ASN A 35 8.24 6.10 10.68
C ASN A 35 8.84 6.89 11.86
N GLY A 36 7.98 7.42 12.73
CA GLY A 36 8.35 8.21 13.91
C GLY A 36 8.57 9.70 13.65
N THR A 37 8.39 10.19 12.42
CA THR A 37 8.54 11.64 12.12
C THR A 37 7.57 12.48 12.96
N ASP A 38 8.09 13.52 13.60
CA ASP A 38 7.30 14.55 14.28
C ASP A 38 6.64 15.48 13.27
N ILE A 39 5.33 15.70 13.41
CA ILE A 39 4.56 16.59 12.53
C ILE A 39 3.64 17.46 13.39
N LEU A 40 3.78 18.78 13.26
CA LEU A 40 2.97 19.73 13.99
C LEU A 40 1.54 19.82 13.41
N PRO A 41 0.53 20.15 14.23
CA PRO A 41 -0.82 20.43 13.73
C PRO A 41 -0.79 21.59 12.70
N GLY A 42 -1.44 21.40 11.56
CA GLY A 42 -1.45 22.36 10.45
C GLY A 42 -0.18 22.36 9.59
N GLU A 43 0.85 21.57 9.94
CA GLU A 43 2.06 21.46 9.14
C GLU A 43 1.80 20.70 7.85
N THR A 44 2.40 21.19 6.75
CA THR A 44 2.42 20.47 5.47
C THR A 44 3.73 19.73 5.29
N PHE A 45 3.67 18.43 5.01
CA PHE A 45 4.83 17.54 4.90
C PHE A 45 4.83 16.76 3.56
N PRO A 46 5.99 16.28 3.09
CA PRO A 46 6.08 15.46 1.89
C PRO A 46 5.42 14.10 2.10
N PHE A 47 4.63 13.67 1.11
CA PHE A 47 3.98 12.37 1.12
C PHE A 47 4.28 11.64 -0.18
N ASP A 48 4.94 10.49 -0.04
CA ASP A 48 5.28 9.62 -1.15
C ASP A 48 4.75 8.21 -0.87
N TYR A 49 4.10 7.64 -1.87
CA TYR A 49 3.48 6.33 -1.82
C TYR A 49 3.93 5.51 -3.02
N ARG A 50 4.51 4.34 -2.74
CA ARG A 50 4.77 3.32 -3.74
C ARG A 50 3.54 2.43 -3.83
N THR A 51 2.99 2.31 -5.02
CA THR A 51 1.81 1.48 -5.30
C THR A 51 2.20 0.00 -5.45
N MET A 52 1.20 -0.90 -5.43
CA MET A 52 1.38 -2.31 -5.85
C MET A 52 1.73 -2.45 -7.33
N GLY A 53 1.33 -1.45 -8.11
CA GLY A 53 1.41 -1.37 -9.55
C GLY A 53 2.80 -1.56 -10.12
N ASP A 54 2.95 -2.60 -10.95
CA ASP A 54 4.15 -2.82 -11.74
C ASP A 54 3.75 -3.48 -13.06
N LEU A 55 3.91 -2.72 -14.14
CA LEU A 55 3.55 -3.13 -15.49
C LEU A 55 4.35 -4.36 -15.96
N ASN A 56 5.52 -4.63 -15.37
CA ASN A 56 6.33 -5.78 -15.76
C ASN A 56 5.89 -7.09 -15.08
N SER A 57 5.16 -7.00 -13.95
CA SER A 57 4.63 -8.15 -13.23
C SER A 57 3.14 -8.40 -13.48
N GLY A 58 2.50 -7.60 -14.36
CA GLY A 58 1.07 -7.73 -14.65
C GLY A 58 0.20 -7.26 -13.48
N VAL A 59 0.70 -6.31 -12.69
CA VAL A 59 -0.03 -5.70 -11.56
C VAL A 59 -0.44 -4.29 -11.93
N SER A 60 -1.74 -4.04 -11.87
CA SER A 60 -2.33 -2.71 -12.14
C SER A 60 -2.96 -2.15 -10.88
N SER A 61 -2.68 -0.89 -10.56
CA SER A 61 -3.27 -0.19 -9.43
C SER A 61 -4.44 0.66 -9.92
N TYR A 62 -5.41 0.90 -9.05
CA TYR A 62 -6.61 1.62 -9.44
C TYR A 62 -6.83 2.84 -8.56
N THR A 63 -7.13 2.60 -7.28
CA THR A 63 -7.42 3.66 -6.32
C THR A 63 -6.68 3.42 -5.02
N CYS A 64 -6.43 4.50 -4.29
CA CYS A 64 -5.87 4.47 -2.96
C CYS A 64 -6.69 5.38 -2.06
N THR A 65 -7.19 4.85 -0.95
CA THR A 65 -7.82 5.65 0.10
C THR A 65 -6.89 5.73 1.29
N CYS A 66 -6.66 6.93 1.80
CA CYS A 66 -5.76 7.16 2.92
C CYS A 66 -6.47 7.82 4.09
N TRP A 67 -6.04 7.47 5.31
CA TRP A 67 -6.57 7.96 6.57
C TRP A 67 -5.43 8.30 7.54
N TYR A 68 -5.69 9.27 8.40
CA TYR A 68 -5.04 9.37 9.69
C TYR A 68 -5.82 8.54 10.70
N PHE A 69 -5.18 7.61 11.38
CA PHE A 69 -5.74 6.91 12.54
C PHE A 69 -5.11 7.47 13.81
N THR A 70 -5.93 7.96 14.74
CA THR A 70 -5.50 8.53 16.03
C THR A 70 -5.56 7.51 17.17
N GLY A 71 -6.07 6.31 16.89
CA GLY A 71 -6.05 5.17 17.79
C GLY A 71 -5.65 3.89 17.04
N PRO A 72 -5.41 2.79 17.76
CA PRO A 72 -5.14 1.50 17.13
C PRO A 72 -6.33 1.07 16.26
N VAL A 73 -6.05 0.53 15.08
CA VAL A 73 -7.07 -0.10 14.24
C VAL A 73 -7.42 -1.45 14.88
N GLU A 74 -8.67 -1.64 15.26
CA GLU A 74 -9.12 -2.95 15.73
C GLU A 74 -9.05 -3.97 14.58
N GLY A 75 -8.97 -5.26 14.89
CA GLY A 75 -9.01 -6.30 13.86
C GLY A 75 -10.23 -6.13 12.94
N PHE A 76 -10.15 -6.69 11.73
CA PHE A 76 -11.23 -6.58 10.74
C PHE A 76 -12.46 -7.42 11.16
N GLN A 77 -13.23 -6.87 12.10
CA GLN A 77 -14.40 -7.50 12.71
C GLN A 77 -15.53 -6.47 12.79
N ALA A 78 -16.77 -6.96 12.90
CA ALA A 78 -17.92 -6.09 13.08
C ALA A 78 -17.84 -5.43 14.47
N THR A 79 -17.60 -4.12 14.49
CA THR A 79 -17.53 -3.32 15.72
C THR A 79 -18.16 -1.94 15.46
N PRO A 80 -18.86 -1.36 16.45
CA PRO A 80 -19.30 0.04 16.37
C PRO A 80 -18.12 1.03 16.43
N TYR A 81 -16.93 0.59 16.86
CA TYR A 81 -15.75 1.44 17.06
C TYR A 81 -14.50 0.82 16.40
N PHE A 82 -14.49 0.73 15.07
CA PHE A 82 -13.38 0.12 14.33
C PHE A 82 -12.05 0.87 14.51
N ALA A 83 -12.09 2.19 14.37
CA ALA A 83 -10.96 3.08 14.60
C ALA A 83 -11.44 4.52 14.81
N THR A 84 -10.60 5.33 15.43
CA THR A 84 -10.74 6.80 15.46
C THR A 84 -9.74 7.42 14.48
N GLY A 85 -10.15 8.45 13.74
CA GLY A 85 -9.29 9.02 12.72
C GLY A 85 -9.92 10.12 11.87
N HIS A 86 -9.25 10.44 10.77
CA HIS A 86 -9.64 11.43 9.78
C HIS A 86 -9.35 10.92 8.38
N LEU A 87 -10.35 10.95 7.50
CA LEU A 87 -10.18 10.63 6.08
C LEU A 87 -9.33 11.71 5.42
N ILE A 88 -8.23 11.31 4.79
CA ILE A 88 -7.38 12.21 3.99
C ILE A 88 -8.03 12.38 2.62
N GLY A 89 -8.43 11.27 2.01
CA GLY A 89 -9.09 11.25 0.72
C GLY A 89 -8.98 9.90 0.02
N ALA A 90 -9.66 9.80 -1.12
CA ALA A 90 -9.53 8.72 -2.08
C ALA A 90 -8.92 9.28 -3.38
N PHE A 91 -7.97 8.55 -3.94
CA PHE A 91 -7.10 9.04 -5.00
C PHE A 91 -6.95 8.01 -6.11
N SER A 92 -6.79 8.48 -7.34
CA SER A 92 -6.41 7.65 -8.48
C SER A 92 -4.92 7.37 -8.49
N LEU A 93 -4.55 6.12 -8.74
CA LEU A 93 -3.18 5.70 -8.96
C LEU A 93 -2.99 5.51 -10.47
N GLY A 94 -2.42 6.51 -11.13
CA GLY A 94 -2.39 6.65 -12.60
C GLY A 94 -1.50 5.67 -13.37
N ASN A 95 -1.29 4.44 -12.89
CA ASN A 95 -0.54 3.41 -13.62
C ASN A 95 -1.39 2.61 -14.61
N TYR A 96 -2.71 2.81 -14.61
CA TYR A 96 -3.62 2.25 -15.61
C TYR A 96 -4.23 3.38 -16.46
N SER A 97 -3.86 3.46 -17.74
CA SER A 97 -4.21 4.58 -18.64
C SER A 97 -5.70 4.72 -18.94
N ASP A 98 -6.47 3.65 -18.74
CA ASP A 98 -7.88 3.60 -19.11
C ASP A 98 -8.82 3.79 -17.91
N LEU A 99 -8.25 4.15 -16.75
CA LEU A 99 -9.06 4.52 -15.59
C LEU A 99 -9.51 5.97 -15.74
N ASP A 100 -10.70 6.13 -16.33
CA ASP A 100 -11.49 7.35 -16.19
C ASP A 100 -11.95 7.41 -14.73
N SER A 101 -11.08 7.98 -13.90
CA SER A 101 -11.26 8.03 -12.46
C SER A 101 -11.81 9.39 -12.06
N ASP A 102 -13.00 9.39 -11.46
CA ASP A 102 -13.56 10.57 -10.78
C ASP A 102 -12.71 11.04 -9.58
N TYR A 103 -11.75 10.21 -9.13
CA TYR A 103 -10.84 10.56 -8.04
C TYR A 103 -9.67 11.44 -8.48
N PRO A 104 -9.26 12.43 -7.66
CA PRO A 104 -8.07 13.23 -7.92
C PRO A 104 -6.80 12.37 -7.85
N SER A 105 -5.72 12.84 -8.47
CA SER A 105 -4.39 12.23 -8.31
C SER A 105 -3.91 12.34 -6.85
N LEU A 106 -3.12 11.35 -6.42
CA LEU A 106 -2.50 11.36 -5.10
C LEU A 106 -1.58 12.59 -4.94
N PRO A 107 -1.76 13.41 -3.89
CA PRO A 107 -0.94 14.60 -3.71
C PRO A 107 0.46 14.24 -3.22
N SER A 108 1.47 15.01 -3.64
CA SER A 108 2.86 14.86 -3.16
C SER A 108 3.10 15.47 -1.77
N ARG A 109 2.08 16.11 -1.20
CA ARG A 109 2.11 16.75 0.12
C ARG A 109 0.80 16.55 0.83
N LEU A 110 0.87 16.33 2.12
CA LEU A 110 -0.28 16.28 3.01
C LEU A 110 -0.16 17.35 4.07
N THR A 111 -1.30 17.74 4.64
CA THR A 111 -1.36 18.64 5.78
C THR A 111 -1.92 17.90 6.98
N MET A 112 -1.26 18.04 8.13
CA MET A 112 -1.74 17.48 9.39
C MET A 112 -2.96 18.27 9.89
N PRO A 113 -4.12 17.64 10.12
CA PRO A 113 -5.28 18.34 10.66
C PRO A 113 -5.05 18.77 12.11
N TYR A 114 -5.79 19.78 12.55
CA TYR A 114 -5.92 20.10 13.97
C TYR A 114 -6.96 19.16 14.59
N PHE A 115 -6.53 18.08 15.26
CA PHE A 115 -7.46 17.14 15.90
C PHE A 115 -8.24 17.73 17.09
N SER A 116 -7.84 18.90 17.58
CA SER A 116 -8.59 19.68 18.56
C SER A 116 -9.84 20.35 17.98
N VAL A 117 -10.03 20.32 16.65
CA VAL A 117 -11.18 20.88 15.96
C VAL A 117 -11.80 19.82 15.07
N LEU A 118 -13.03 19.41 15.39
CA LEU A 118 -13.76 18.45 14.58
C LEU A 118 -14.48 19.17 13.42
N PRO A 119 -14.77 18.46 12.31
CA PRO A 119 -15.59 19.00 11.22
C PRO A 119 -16.92 19.57 11.73
N GLY A 120 -17.35 20.70 11.16
CA GLY A 120 -18.62 21.33 11.52
C GLY A 120 -18.59 22.14 12.83
N ASN A 121 -17.43 22.67 13.23
CA ASN A 121 -17.21 23.43 14.48
C ASN A 121 -17.36 22.58 15.76
N GLY A 122 -17.13 21.28 15.68
CA GLY A 122 -17.07 20.45 16.88
C GLY A 122 -15.75 20.67 17.64
N GLU A 123 -15.78 20.47 18.96
CA GLU A 123 -14.58 20.48 19.79
C GLU A 123 -13.94 19.08 19.78
N GLY A 124 -12.65 19.03 19.48
CA GLY A 124 -11.83 17.83 19.61
C GLY A 124 -10.92 17.91 20.83
N GLU A 125 -10.01 16.95 20.96
CA GLU A 125 -9.08 16.89 22.09
C GLU A 125 -7.74 17.55 21.75
N SER A 126 -7.22 18.34 22.69
CA SER A 126 -5.86 18.90 22.58
C SER A 126 -4.86 17.90 23.13
N VAL A 127 -4.04 17.33 22.25
CA VAL A 127 -3.04 16.32 22.59
C VAL A 127 -1.64 16.71 22.08
N SER A 128 -0.61 16.19 22.73
CA SER A 128 0.81 16.37 22.39
C SER A 128 1.54 15.04 22.49
N ASN A 129 2.56 14.83 21.65
CA ASN A 129 3.32 13.57 21.60
C ASN A 129 2.40 12.35 21.42
N GLN A 130 1.39 12.48 20.55
CA GLN A 130 0.40 11.43 20.29
C GLN A 130 0.82 10.61 19.07
N PRO A 131 0.97 9.28 19.18
CA PRO A 131 1.11 8.41 18.01
C PRO A 131 -0.12 8.53 17.11
N VAL A 132 0.13 8.81 15.84
CA VAL A 132 -0.87 8.83 14.77
C VAL A 132 -0.36 7.95 13.63
N PHE A 133 -1.25 7.22 12.98
CA PHE A 133 -0.88 6.36 11.86
C PHE A 133 -1.40 6.95 10.55
N ILE A 134 -0.54 7.01 9.54
CA ILE A 134 -0.98 7.24 8.16
C ILE A 134 -1.19 5.85 7.57
N GLY A 135 -2.43 5.49 7.25
CA GLY A 135 -2.77 4.22 6.62
C GLY A 135 -3.33 4.45 5.22
N CYS A 136 -2.90 3.65 4.27
CA CYS A 136 -3.38 3.68 2.89
C CYS A 136 -3.80 2.29 2.44
N MET A 137 -5.01 2.22 1.89
CA MET A 137 -5.60 1.02 1.31
C MET A 137 -5.68 1.20 -0.20
N GLU A 138 -4.98 0.34 -0.93
CA GLU A 138 -4.93 0.35 -2.38
C GLU A 138 -5.71 -0.82 -2.97
N GLU A 139 -6.49 -0.52 -4.00
CA GLU A 139 -7.12 -1.51 -4.87
C GLU A 139 -6.24 -1.77 -6.10
N TYR A 140 -6.04 -3.04 -6.43
CA TYR A 140 -5.21 -3.47 -7.55
C TYR A 140 -5.74 -4.74 -8.21
N GLY A 141 -5.32 -4.99 -9.44
CA GLY A 141 -5.50 -6.23 -10.17
C GLY A 141 -4.16 -6.94 -10.37
N TYR A 142 -4.19 -8.27 -10.45
CA TYR A 142 -3.01 -9.07 -10.73
C TYR A 142 -3.34 -10.18 -11.73
N ASP A 143 -2.76 -10.11 -12.93
CA ASP A 143 -3.11 -11.02 -14.04
C ASP A 143 -2.84 -12.49 -13.71
N ALA A 144 -1.81 -12.78 -12.92
CA ALA A 144 -1.49 -14.14 -12.52
C ALA A 144 -2.42 -14.69 -11.41
N LYS A 145 -3.30 -13.85 -10.83
CA LYS A 145 -4.21 -14.23 -9.75
C LYS A 145 -5.62 -13.71 -10.04
N GLN A 146 -6.47 -14.58 -10.58
CA GLN A 146 -7.88 -14.29 -10.74
C GLN A 146 -8.55 -14.09 -9.37
N SER A 147 -9.32 -13.02 -9.24
CA SER A 147 -10.11 -12.70 -8.06
C SER A 147 -11.53 -12.28 -8.44
N VAL A 148 -12.47 -12.45 -7.51
CA VAL A 148 -13.78 -11.81 -7.61
C VAL A 148 -13.61 -10.37 -7.13
N GLY A 149 -13.57 -9.43 -8.08
CA GLY A 149 -13.29 -8.02 -7.81
C GLY A 149 -11.79 -7.71 -7.68
N SER A 150 -11.46 -6.46 -7.32
CA SER A 150 -10.09 -6.02 -7.09
C SER A 150 -9.48 -6.67 -5.85
N LEU A 151 -8.17 -6.91 -5.89
CA LEU A 151 -7.37 -7.23 -4.71
C LEU A 151 -7.13 -5.95 -3.91
N MET A 152 -6.85 -6.10 -2.61
CA MET A 152 -6.58 -4.98 -1.72
C MET A 152 -5.23 -5.15 -1.02
N SER A 153 -4.49 -4.05 -0.90
CA SER A 153 -3.27 -3.95 -0.12
C SER A 153 -3.44 -2.86 0.93
N PHE A 154 -2.88 -3.07 2.12
CA PHE A 154 -2.86 -2.08 3.18
C PHE A 154 -1.45 -1.91 3.71
N CYS A 155 -1.00 -0.66 3.79
CA CYS A 155 0.23 -0.32 4.50
C CYS A 155 -0.01 0.89 5.39
N TYR A 156 0.78 0.98 6.45
CA TYR A 156 0.74 2.12 7.35
C TYR A 156 2.12 2.45 7.89
N ILE A 157 2.28 3.68 8.35
CA ILE A 157 3.41 4.14 9.15
C ILE A 157 2.89 4.85 10.40
N GLN A 158 3.70 4.90 11.45
CA GLN A 158 3.43 5.72 12.61
C GLN A 158 4.19 7.04 12.49
N ILE A 159 3.58 8.13 12.91
CA ILE A 159 4.19 9.45 13.06
C ILE A 159 3.87 9.94 14.48
N MET A 160 4.54 11.00 14.89
CA MET A 160 4.28 11.65 16.17
C MET A 160 3.56 12.97 15.93
N TYR A 161 2.29 13.03 16.34
CA TYR A 161 1.49 14.25 16.24
C TYR A 161 1.84 15.21 17.36
N ASN A 162 2.11 16.46 16.99
CA ASN A 162 2.45 17.54 17.92
C ASN A 162 3.61 17.13 18.84
N GLY A 163 4.66 16.59 18.22
CA GLY A 163 5.91 16.21 18.88
C GLY A 163 6.61 17.46 19.43
N THR A 164 6.90 17.47 20.73
CA THR A 164 7.62 18.59 21.37
C THR A 164 9.11 18.32 21.55
N ASP A 165 9.51 17.07 21.33
CA ASP A 165 10.83 16.57 21.65
C ASP A 165 11.55 16.33 20.32
N GLY A 166 12.25 17.35 19.82
CA GLY A 166 13.02 17.23 18.59
C GLY A 166 14.09 16.15 18.73
N ASN A 167 13.86 15.00 18.08
CA ASN A 167 14.88 13.99 17.82
C ASN A 167 15.63 14.29 16.53
#